data_AF-A0A1F9AT49-F1
#
_entry.id   AF-A0A1F9AT49-F1
#
_cell.length_a   1.000
_cell.length_b   1.000
_cell.length_c   1.000
_cell.angle_alpha   90.00
_cell.angle_beta   90.00
_cell.angle_gamma   90.00
#
_symmetry.space_group_name_H-M   'P 1'
#
loop_
_entity.id
_entity.type
_entity.pdbx_description
1 polymer ?
#
loop_
_entity_poly.entity_id
_entity_poly.type
_entity_poly.pdbx_seq_one_letter_code
_entity_poly.pdbx_strand_id
1 'polypeptide(L)'
;MGVGGGQKRVIMKKIFLDKRVWRNSRENWVSFESDPKLRVTKQNIYGRCVPCITNLYHQLQEGKDEIELKEAYHCWKVVAVLKDKDECLDVLKEFEETFLGDHYVKGKFGSSQPSTSSQVLMFHTEDEGERDRLLEELRSCAQKVNPESRIFYQRACTNLYDELLGDWKNWKEVTRIKNPGVRSILVERIRKLLYWEKE
;
A
#
# COMPACT_ATOMS: atom_id res chain seq x y z
N MET A 1 -49.99 21.45 7.72
CA MET A 1 -49.47 20.45 8.68
C MET A 1 -49.37 19.11 7.97
N GLY A 2 -48.26 18.39 7.87
CA GLY A 2 -46.86 18.66 8.10
C GLY A 2 -46.07 17.80 7.10
N VAL A 3 -44.94 18.32 6.60
CA VAL A 3 -44.10 17.64 5.63
C VAL A 3 -43.13 16.76 6.41
N GLY A 4 -43.31 15.43 6.32
CA GLY A 4 -42.43 14.45 6.94
C GLY A 4 -41.08 14.43 6.25
N GLY A 5 -40.10 15.13 6.83
CA GLY A 5 -38.70 15.05 6.43
C GLY A 5 -38.14 13.67 6.75
N GLY A 6 -38.05 12.81 5.74
CA GLY A 6 -37.29 11.57 5.84
C GLY A 6 -35.82 11.89 6.05
N GLN A 7 -35.34 11.78 7.29
CA GLN A 7 -33.92 11.72 7.58
C GLN A 7 -33.36 10.52 6.82
N LYS A 8 -32.68 10.79 5.69
CA LYS A 8 -31.79 9.81 5.07
C LYS A 8 -30.77 9.42 6.14
N ARG A 9 -30.82 8.18 6.63
CA ARG A 9 -29.71 7.59 7.37
C ARG A 9 -28.48 7.69 6.48
N VAL A 10 -27.57 8.61 6.79
CA VAL A 10 -26.22 8.58 6.23
C VAL A 10 -25.60 7.30 6.76
N ILE A 11 -25.48 6.29 5.90
CA ILE A 11 -24.72 5.08 6.23
C ILE A 11 -23.26 5.56 6.29
N MET A 12 -22.75 5.83 7.49
CA MET A 12 -21.32 6.07 7.66
C MET A 12 -20.58 4.87 7.10
N LYS A 13 -19.75 5.10 6.08
CA LYS A 13 -18.80 4.11 5.62
C LYS A 13 -17.86 3.76 6.77
N LYS A 14 -17.33 2.54 6.75
CA LYS A 14 -16.33 2.04 7.70
C LYS A 14 -15.18 1.43 6.92
N ILE A 15 -14.00 1.41 7.52
CA ILE A 15 -12.85 0.65 7.09
C ILE A 15 -12.94 -0.74 7.72
N PHE A 16 -12.83 -1.76 6.89
CA PHE A 16 -12.90 -3.15 7.29
C PHE A 16 -11.51 -3.78 7.20
N LEU A 17 -11.10 -4.46 8.28
CA LEU A 17 -9.83 -5.17 8.35
C LEU A 17 -10.00 -6.63 7.89
N ASP A 18 -8.98 -7.20 7.24
CA ASP A 18 -8.95 -8.64 6.95
C ASP A 18 -8.81 -9.43 8.26
N LYS A 19 -9.91 -10.05 8.68
CA LYS A 19 -10.01 -10.82 9.93
C LYS A 19 -9.09 -12.06 9.96
N ARG A 20 -8.55 -12.49 8.81
CA ARG A 20 -7.73 -13.70 8.70
C ARG A 20 -6.37 -13.60 9.39
N VAL A 21 -5.91 -12.39 9.71
CA VAL A 21 -4.56 -12.15 10.25
C VAL A 21 -4.50 -12.25 11.78
N TRP A 22 -5.64 -12.19 12.48
CA TRP A 22 -5.66 -12.24 13.96
C TRP A 22 -5.56 -13.66 14.54
N ARG A 23 -5.60 -14.70 13.71
CA ARG A 23 -5.47 -16.10 14.13
C ARG A 23 -4.22 -16.73 13.47
N ASN A 24 -3.11 -16.77 14.22
CA ASN A 24 -1.94 -17.62 13.93
C ASN A 24 -1.25 -17.42 12.57
N SER A 25 -1.40 -16.29 11.87
CA SER A 25 -0.61 -16.05 10.65
C SER A 25 0.80 -15.58 11.00
N ARG A 26 1.81 -16.22 10.40
CA ARG A 26 3.21 -15.73 10.36
C ARG A 26 3.33 -14.36 9.66
N GLU A 27 2.26 -13.87 9.06
CA GLU A 27 2.20 -12.61 8.35
C GLU A 27 1.92 -11.45 9.31
N ASN A 28 2.86 -10.51 9.35
CA ASN A 28 2.78 -9.28 10.15
C ASN A 28 1.93 -8.17 9.49
N TRP A 29 1.26 -8.45 8.37
CA TRP A 29 0.55 -7.46 7.57
C TRP A 29 -0.96 -7.68 7.62
N VAL A 30 -1.72 -6.64 7.97
CA VAL A 30 -3.18 -6.60 7.98
C VAL A 30 -3.66 -5.71 6.85
N SER A 31 -4.47 -6.25 5.93
CA SER A 31 -5.10 -5.45 4.87
C SER A 31 -6.38 -4.79 5.37
N PHE A 32 -6.72 -3.62 4.81
CA PHE A 32 -7.97 -2.92 5.09
C PHE A 32 -8.61 -2.31 3.83
N GLU A 33 -9.93 -2.14 3.85
CA GLU A 33 -10.69 -1.55 2.73
C GLU A 33 -12.04 -1.00 3.19
N SER A 34 -12.55 0.04 2.52
CA SER A 34 -13.92 0.54 2.74
C SER A 34 -15.03 -0.39 2.23
N ASP A 35 -14.69 -1.47 1.50
CA ASP A 35 -15.60 -2.57 1.15
C ASP A 35 -15.40 -3.72 2.16
N PRO A 36 -16.47 -4.20 2.84
CA PRO A 36 -16.39 -5.27 3.82
C PRO A 36 -15.87 -6.61 3.28
N LYS A 37 -15.89 -6.82 1.95
CA LYS A 37 -15.39 -8.03 1.30
C LYS A 37 -13.95 -7.89 0.80
N LEU A 38 -13.33 -6.71 0.95
CA LEU A 38 -11.99 -6.37 0.44
C LEU A 38 -11.85 -6.70 -1.07
N ARG A 39 -12.86 -6.32 -1.87
CA ARG A 39 -12.99 -6.81 -3.26
C ARG A 39 -11.87 -6.26 -4.13
N VAL A 40 -11.60 -4.95 -4.04
CA VAL A 40 -10.58 -4.32 -4.89
C VAL A 40 -9.19 -4.76 -4.46
N THR A 41 -8.94 -4.91 -3.14
CA THR A 41 -7.65 -5.43 -2.66
C THR A 41 -7.39 -6.83 -3.23
N LYS A 42 -8.37 -7.74 -3.15
CA LYS A 42 -8.25 -9.10 -3.70
C LYS A 42 -8.09 -9.11 -5.22
N GLN A 43 -8.87 -8.28 -5.92
CA GLN A 43 -8.80 -8.15 -7.37
C GLN A 43 -7.43 -7.60 -7.81
N ASN A 44 -6.90 -6.59 -7.12
CA ASN A 44 -5.62 -5.97 -7.44
C ASN A 44 -4.45 -6.96 -7.32
N ILE A 45 -4.47 -7.89 -6.36
CA ILE A 45 -3.39 -8.88 -6.19
C ILE A 45 -3.15 -9.65 -7.49
N TYR A 46 -4.18 -10.28 -8.05
CA TYR A 46 -4.05 -11.11 -9.24
C TYR A 46 -4.23 -10.33 -10.55
N GLY A 47 -4.99 -9.24 -10.52
CA GLY A 47 -5.27 -8.42 -11.70
C GLY A 47 -4.21 -7.35 -12.01
N ARG A 48 -3.40 -6.95 -11.02
CA ARG A 48 -2.39 -5.88 -11.20
C ARG A 48 -1.03 -6.25 -10.63
N CYS A 49 -0.95 -6.64 -9.36
CA CYS A 49 0.32 -6.86 -8.68
C CYS A 49 1.10 -8.03 -9.29
N VAL A 50 0.47 -9.20 -9.43
CA VAL A 50 1.12 -10.38 -10.04
C VAL A 50 1.58 -10.09 -11.47
N PRO A 51 0.73 -9.58 -12.40
CA PRO A 51 1.17 -9.19 -13.74
C PRO A 51 2.33 -8.20 -13.75
N CYS A 52 2.32 -7.21 -12.86
CA CYS A 52 3.37 -6.21 -12.77
C CYS A 52 4.72 -6.83 -12.35
N ILE A 53 4.71 -7.73 -11.37
CA ILE A 53 5.90 -8.44 -10.89
C ILE A 53 6.40 -9.42 -11.96
N THR A 54 5.50 -10.13 -12.65
CA THR A 54 5.82 -11.00 -13.78
C THR A 54 6.46 -10.22 -14.94
N ASN A 55 5.96 -9.00 -15.24
CA ASN A 55 6.55 -8.13 -16.24
C ASN A 55 7.99 -7.72 -15.88
N LEU A 56 8.25 -7.38 -14.61
CA LEU A 56 9.63 -7.12 -14.15
C LEU A 56 10.51 -8.37 -14.30
N TYR A 57 10.02 -9.53 -13.87
CA TYR A 57 10.74 -10.80 -13.97
C TYR A 57 11.21 -11.08 -15.41
N HIS A 58 10.31 -10.97 -16.39
CA HIS A 58 10.66 -11.19 -17.79
C HIS A 58 11.69 -10.18 -18.31
N GLN A 59 11.54 -8.89 -18.00
CA GLN A 59 12.49 -7.86 -18.42
C GLN A 59 13.91 -8.10 -17.85
N LEU A 60 13.99 -8.60 -16.61
CA LEU A 60 15.26 -8.97 -16.00
C LEU A 60 15.89 -10.20 -16.67
N GLN A 61 15.09 -11.22 -17.02
CA GLN A 61 15.55 -12.41 -17.72
C GLN A 61 16.03 -12.11 -19.14
N GLU A 62 15.34 -11.21 -19.85
CA GLU A 62 15.73 -10.73 -21.18
C GLU A 62 17.00 -9.87 -21.17
N GLY A 63 17.46 -9.49 -19.97
CA GLY A 63 18.71 -8.77 -19.78
C GLY A 63 18.66 -7.30 -20.16
N LYS A 64 17.46 -6.69 -20.24
CA LYS A 64 17.29 -5.28 -20.62
C LYS A 64 18.07 -4.32 -19.72
N ASP A 65 18.59 -3.25 -20.32
CA ASP A 65 19.25 -2.17 -19.58
C ASP A 65 18.27 -1.10 -19.07
N GLU A 66 17.00 -1.20 -19.48
CA GLU A 66 15.90 -0.35 -19.08
C GLU A 66 14.70 -1.21 -18.66
N ILE A 67 13.93 -0.70 -17.71
CA ILE A 67 12.72 -1.34 -17.20
C ILE A 67 11.53 -0.46 -17.53
N GLU A 68 10.57 -1.03 -18.25
CA GLU A 68 9.24 -0.47 -18.46
C GLU A 68 8.37 -0.79 -17.22
N LEU A 69 8.07 0.24 -16.43
CA LEU A 69 7.38 0.13 -15.15
C LEU A 69 5.87 -0.09 -15.29
N LYS A 70 5.24 0.45 -16.35
CA LYS A 70 3.80 0.39 -16.60
C LYS A 70 3.00 0.76 -15.33
N GLU A 71 2.14 -0.14 -14.85
CA GLU A 71 1.34 0.01 -13.64
C GLU A 71 2.14 0.33 -12.37
N ALA A 72 3.39 -0.15 -12.23
CA ALA A 72 4.23 0.19 -11.08
C ALA A 72 4.56 1.69 -11.03
N TYR A 73 4.57 2.35 -12.19
CA TYR A 73 4.76 3.80 -12.29
C TYR A 73 3.50 4.60 -11.95
N HIS A 74 2.34 3.99 -11.73
CA HIS A 74 1.14 4.72 -11.31
C HIS A 74 0.67 4.31 -9.91
N CYS A 75 1.16 3.19 -9.39
CA CYS A 75 0.80 2.71 -8.07
C CYS A 75 1.54 3.49 -6.97
N TRP A 76 0.77 4.12 -6.07
CA TRP A 76 1.25 4.91 -4.95
C TRP A 76 0.93 4.24 -3.62
N LYS A 77 1.79 4.49 -2.63
CA LYS A 77 1.47 4.29 -1.22
C LYS A 77 1.73 5.56 -0.43
N VAL A 78 0.72 5.98 0.33
CA VAL A 78 0.82 7.04 1.33
C VAL A 78 1.01 6.38 2.68
N VAL A 79 2.08 6.73 3.37
CA VAL A 79 2.67 5.94 4.45
C VAL A 79 2.77 6.78 5.72
N ALA A 80 2.35 6.21 6.85
CA ALA A 80 2.68 6.67 8.19
C ALA A 80 3.50 5.60 8.92
N VAL A 81 4.59 6.03 9.55
CA VAL A 81 5.38 5.18 10.47
C VAL A 81 4.92 5.48 11.89
N LEU A 82 4.46 4.44 12.57
CA LEU A 82 3.79 4.50 13.86
C LEU A 82 4.49 3.55 14.84
N LYS A 83 4.27 3.77 16.13
CA LYS A 83 4.97 3.05 17.19
C LYS A 83 4.61 1.57 17.26
N ASP A 84 3.33 1.25 17.06
CA ASP A 84 2.79 -0.09 17.22
C ASP A 84 1.47 -0.26 16.42
N LYS A 85 0.80 -1.40 16.62
CA LYS A 85 -0.45 -1.72 15.93
C LYS A 85 -1.63 -0.92 16.47
N ASP A 86 -1.60 -0.52 17.74
CA ASP A 86 -2.70 0.21 18.36
C ASP A 86 -2.75 1.63 17.78
N GLU A 87 -1.59 2.29 17.62
CA GLU A 87 -1.53 3.57 16.90
C GLU A 87 -2.04 3.45 15.46
N CYS A 88 -1.78 2.34 14.76
CA CYS A 88 -2.33 2.12 13.42
C CYS A 88 -3.87 2.09 13.43
N LEU A 89 -4.45 1.44 14.44
CA LEU A 89 -5.91 1.35 14.60
C LEU A 89 -6.53 2.70 14.99
N ASP A 90 -5.88 3.44 15.88
CA ASP A 90 -6.31 4.78 16.29
C ASP A 90 -6.29 5.76 15.12
N VAL A 91 -5.25 5.72 14.29
CA VAL A 91 -5.18 6.54 13.07
C VAL A 91 -6.27 6.17 12.07
N LEU A 92 -6.53 4.88 11.87
CA LEU A 92 -7.62 4.43 10.99
C LEU A 92 -8.99 4.89 11.51
N LYS A 93 -9.22 4.81 12.82
CA LYS A 93 -10.45 5.29 13.45
C LYS A 93 -10.62 6.81 13.30
N GLU A 94 -9.56 7.58 13.55
CA GLU A 94 -9.57 9.04 13.34
C GLU A 94 -9.87 9.40 11.88
N PHE A 95 -9.32 8.62 10.93
CA PHE A 95 -9.59 8.77 9.51
C PHE A 95 -11.06 8.44 9.17
N GLU A 96 -11.61 7.35 9.71
CA GLU A 96 -13.02 6.99 9.58
C GLU A 96 -13.95 8.11 10.04
N GLU A 97 -13.67 8.70 11.19
CA GLU A 97 -14.51 9.71 11.83
C GLU A 97 -14.39 11.07 11.15
N THR A 98 -13.21 11.42 10.63
CA THR A 98 -12.92 12.77 10.13
C THR A 98 -13.03 12.90 8.61
N PHE A 99 -12.53 11.91 7.86
CA PHE A 99 -12.29 12.07 6.42
C PHE A 99 -12.97 11.02 5.54
N LEU A 100 -13.36 9.86 6.06
CA LEU A 100 -13.83 8.77 5.21
C LEU A 100 -15.06 9.14 4.39
N GLY A 101 -16.07 9.78 4.98
CA GLY A 101 -17.26 10.26 4.27
C GLY A 101 -17.77 9.31 3.18
N ASP A 102 -17.80 9.80 1.93
CA ASP A 102 -18.10 9.01 0.74
C ASP A 102 -16.86 8.52 -0.01
N HIS A 103 -15.66 8.81 0.49
CA HIS A 103 -14.41 8.34 -0.08
C HIS A 103 -14.28 6.82 0.03
N TYR A 104 -13.43 6.28 -0.84
CA TYR A 104 -13.10 4.87 -0.87
C TYR A 104 -11.61 4.73 -0.60
N VAL A 105 -11.26 3.97 0.44
CA VAL A 105 -9.87 3.74 0.81
C VAL A 105 -9.54 2.26 0.90
N LYS A 106 -8.28 1.93 0.62
CA LYS A 106 -7.72 0.58 0.72
C LYS A 106 -6.26 0.67 1.12
N GLY A 107 -5.74 -0.35 1.78
CA GLY A 107 -4.38 -0.31 2.27
C GLY A 107 -4.00 -1.51 3.12
N LYS A 108 -2.89 -1.36 3.84
CA LYS A 108 -2.44 -2.35 4.82
C LYS A 108 -1.62 -1.68 5.93
N PHE A 109 -1.51 -2.35 7.06
CA PHE A 109 -0.53 -1.98 8.07
C PHE A 109 0.22 -3.19 8.61
N GLY A 110 1.44 -2.98 9.11
CA GLY A 110 2.28 -4.07 9.59
C GLY A 110 3.76 -3.73 9.61
N SER A 111 4.59 -4.75 9.84
CA SER A 111 6.05 -4.65 9.73
C SER A 111 6.63 -5.88 9.03
N SER A 112 7.58 -5.66 8.12
CA SER A 112 8.35 -6.77 7.54
C SER A 112 9.39 -7.35 8.50
N GLN A 113 9.70 -6.67 9.61
CA GLN A 113 10.66 -7.13 10.62
C GLN A 113 9.92 -7.43 11.93
N PRO A 114 9.78 -8.71 12.31
CA PRO A 114 9.11 -9.08 13.56
C PRO A 114 9.76 -8.49 14.82
N SER A 115 11.05 -8.15 14.76
CA SER A 115 11.82 -7.59 15.89
C SER A 115 11.63 -6.10 16.10
N THR A 116 11.07 -5.35 15.14
CA THR A 116 10.82 -3.92 15.29
C THR A 116 9.45 -3.68 15.91
N SER A 117 9.37 -2.83 16.93
CA SER A 117 8.08 -2.39 17.47
C SER A 117 7.30 -1.56 16.45
N SER A 118 7.99 -0.68 15.72
CA SER A 118 7.37 0.24 14.75
C SER A 118 6.57 -0.49 13.69
N GLN A 119 5.38 0.04 13.41
CA GLN A 119 4.51 -0.41 12.33
C GLN A 119 4.43 0.64 11.23
N VAL A 120 4.13 0.16 10.02
CA VAL A 120 3.89 1.00 8.86
C VAL A 120 2.42 0.87 8.52
N LEU A 121 1.68 1.98 8.52
CA LEU A 121 0.33 2.09 7.97
C LEU A 121 0.44 2.69 6.57
N MET A 122 -0.16 2.05 5.56
CA MET A 122 -0.14 2.55 4.20
C MET A 122 -1.49 2.47 3.49
N PHE A 123 -1.88 3.58 2.87
CA PHE A 123 -3.00 3.67 1.94
C PHE A 123 -2.48 3.48 0.52
N HIS A 124 -3.19 2.70 -0.29
CA HIS A 124 -2.86 2.48 -1.69
C HIS A 124 -3.82 3.23 -2.60
N THR A 125 -3.26 3.92 -3.58
CA THR A 125 -4.01 4.60 -4.63
C THR A 125 -3.23 4.55 -5.93
N GLU A 126 -3.92 4.72 -7.04
CA GLU A 126 -3.33 4.75 -8.38
C GLU A 126 -3.57 6.09 -9.09
N ASP A 127 -4.13 7.05 -8.36
CA ASP A 127 -4.37 8.42 -8.79
C ASP A 127 -3.52 9.41 -7.97
N GLU A 128 -2.96 10.41 -8.64
CA GLU A 128 -2.07 11.40 -8.02
C GLU A 128 -2.82 12.43 -7.17
N GLY A 129 -4.03 12.83 -7.57
CA GLY A 129 -4.87 13.72 -6.77
C GLY A 129 -5.32 13.04 -5.47
N GLU A 130 -5.74 11.77 -5.56
CA GLU A 130 -6.06 10.95 -4.40
C GLU A 130 -4.84 10.73 -3.50
N ARG A 131 -3.63 10.58 -4.06
CA ARG A 131 -2.38 10.47 -3.28
C ARG A 131 -2.17 11.72 -2.43
N ASP A 132 -2.30 12.89 -3.04
CA ASP A 132 -2.06 14.16 -2.35
C ASP A 132 -3.13 14.41 -1.28
N ARG A 133 -4.40 14.13 -1.58
CA ARG A 133 -5.48 14.19 -0.58
C ARG A 133 -5.19 13.25 0.59
N LEU A 134 -4.90 11.98 0.31
CA LEU A 134 -4.60 10.98 1.34
C LEU A 134 -3.36 11.37 2.17
N LEU A 135 -2.37 12.05 1.57
CA LEU A 135 -1.19 12.52 2.29
C LEU A 135 -1.54 13.57 3.34
N GLU A 136 -2.39 14.52 2.99
CA GLU A 136 -2.84 15.58 3.90
C GLU A 136 -3.74 15.02 5.00
N GLU A 137 -4.73 14.21 4.63
CA GLU A 137 -5.67 13.57 5.55
C GLU A 137 -4.94 12.65 6.54
N LEU A 138 -4.06 11.77 6.03
CA LEU A 138 -3.29 10.87 6.87
C LEU A 138 -2.34 11.62 7.80
N ARG A 139 -1.72 12.71 7.33
CA ARG A 139 -0.88 13.56 8.17
C ARG A 139 -1.67 14.15 9.32
N SER A 140 -2.86 14.70 9.05
CA SER A 140 -3.73 15.23 10.10
C SER A 140 -4.10 14.17 11.13
N CYS A 141 -4.53 12.97 10.70
CA CYS A 141 -4.89 11.88 11.62
C CYS A 141 -3.68 11.37 12.42
N ALA A 142 -2.56 11.08 11.73
CA ALA A 142 -1.37 10.51 12.35
C ALA A 142 -0.75 11.46 13.37
N GLN A 143 -0.71 12.77 13.08
CA GLN A 143 -0.14 13.76 14.01
C GLN A 143 -1.03 14.02 15.24
N LYS A 144 -2.35 13.79 15.15
CA LYS A 144 -3.23 13.80 16.33
C LYS A 144 -2.96 12.63 17.27
N VAL A 145 -2.68 11.45 16.72
CA VAL A 145 -2.38 10.24 17.50
C VAL A 145 -0.94 10.28 18.04
N ASN A 146 0.00 10.64 17.18
CA ASN A 146 1.42 10.71 17.50
C ASN A 146 2.08 11.86 16.72
N PRO A 147 2.40 12.99 17.39
CA PRO A 147 3.01 14.17 16.76
C PRO A 147 4.37 13.89 16.09
N GLU A 148 5.10 12.88 16.56
CA GLU A 148 6.41 12.47 16.04
C GLU A 148 6.30 11.47 14.87
N SER A 149 5.08 11.12 14.46
CA SER A 149 4.87 10.20 13.34
C SER A 149 5.48 10.76 12.06
N ARG A 150 6.10 9.88 11.27
CA ARG A 150 6.67 10.24 9.97
C ARG A 150 5.67 9.87 8.88
N ILE A 151 5.22 10.87 8.12
CA ILE A 151 4.28 10.70 7.00
C ILE A 151 4.97 11.07 5.68
N PHE A 152 4.82 10.22 4.67
CA PHE A 152 5.35 10.44 3.33
C PHE A 152 4.59 9.61 2.30
N TYR A 153 4.86 9.81 1.02
CA TYR A 153 4.40 8.91 -0.03
C TYR A 153 5.58 8.39 -0.84
N GLN A 154 5.37 7.28 -1.54
CA GLN A 154 6.31 6.71 -2.48
C GLN A 154 5.59 5.79 -3.48
N ARG A 155 6.27 5.34 -4.53
CA ARG A 155 5.74 4.30 -5.42
C ARG A 155 5.48 3.02 -4.63
N ALA A 156 4.37 2.34 -4.89
CA ALA A 156 3.94 1.20 -4.07
C ALA A 156 4.98 0.07 -4.09
N CYS A 157 5.51 -0.21 -5.27
CA CYS A 157 6.50 -1.25 -5.52
C CYS A 157 7.94 -0.84 -5.21
N THR A 158 8.21 0.30 -4.55
CA THR A 158 9.59 0.75 -4.27
C THR A 158 10.50 -0.35 -3.74
N ASN A 159 10.03 -1.16 -2.79
CA ASN A 159 10.81 -2.25 -2.19
C ASN A 159 11.34 -3.30 -3.20
N LEU A 160 10.72 -3.43 -4.38
CA LEU A 160 11.14 -4.38 -5.41
C LEU A 160 12.09 -3.76 -6.43
N TYR A 161 11.95 -2.47 -6.71
CA TYR A 161 12.66 -1.78 -7.79
C TYR A 161 13.80 -0.88 -7.31
N ASP A 162 13.81 -0.43 -6.04
CA ASP A 162 14.77 0.56 -5.52
C ASP A 162 16.22 0.07 -5.59
N GLU A 163 16.48 -1.20 -5.25
CA GLU A 163 17.82 -1.80 -5.36
C GLU A 163 18.36 -1.79 -6.80
N LEU A 164 17.47 -1.80 -7.80
CA LEU A 164 17.79 -1.88 -9.24
C LEU A 164 17.84 -0.50 -9.91
N LEU A 165 16.87 0.36 -9.61
CA LEU A 165 16.60 1.63 -10.30
C LEU A 165 17.01 2.86 -9.46
N GLY A 166 17.32 2.69 -8.17
CA GLY A 166 17.56 3.74 -7.20
C GLY A 166 16.30 4.56 -6.87
N ASP A 167 16.50 5.76 -6.32
CA ASP A 167 15.42 6.61 -5.79
C ASP A 167 14.26 6.81 -6.80
N TRP A 168 13.06 6.41 -6.36
CA TRP A 168 11.80 6.44 -7.10
C TRP A 168 11.41 7.83 -7.61
N LYS A 169 11.89 8.90 -6.98
CA LYS A 169 11.63 10.27 -7.44
C LYS A 169 12.19 10.55 -8.84
N ASN A 170 13.19 9.78 -9.27
CA ASN A 170 13.83 9.93 -10.56
C ASN A 170 13.31 8.96 -11.62
N TRP A 171 12.34 8.11 -11.26
CA TRP A 171 11.79 7.13 -12.20
C TRP A 171 10.93 7.81 -13.26
N LYS A 172 10.90 7.18 -14.43
CA LYS A 172 10.01 7.46 -15.55
C LYS A 172 9.31 6.15 -15.93
N GLU A 173 8.30 6.21 -16.79
CA GLU A 173 7.63 5.00 -17.30
C GLU A 173 8.61 3.96 -17.85
N VAL A 174 9.67 4.42 -18.52
CA VAL A 174 10.85 3.64 -18.89
C VAL A 174 12.04 4.17 -18.11
N THR A 175 12.61 3.35 -17.23
CA THR A 175 13.71 3.75 -16.33
C THR A 175 14.95 2.90 -16.57
N ARG A 176 16.09 3.56 -16.80
CA ARG A 176 17.39 2.89 -16.93
C ARG A 176 17.81 2.24 -15.62
N ILE A 177 18.34 1.02 -15.71
CA ILE A 177 18.92 0.31 -14.56
C ILE A 177 20.15 1.06 -14.08
N LYS A 178 20.19 1.36 -12.79
CA LYS A 178 21.35 2.01 -12.13
C LYS A 178 22.31 1.00 -11.53
N ASN A 179 21.77 -0.14 -11.09
CA ASN A 179 22.54 -1.18 -10.44
C ASN A 179 22.28 -2.55 -11.09
N PRO A 180 22.95 -2.87 -12.21
CA PRO A 180 22.75 -4.17 -12.88
C PRO A 180 23.22 -5.36 -12.04
N GLY A 181 24.10 -5.14 -11.04
CA GLY A 181 24.69 -6.21 -10.22
C GLY A 181 23.67 -6.97 -9.36
N VAL A 182 22.53 -6.36 -9.02
CA VAL A 182 21.47 -7.02 -8.23
C VAL A 182 20.50 -7.86 -9.07
N ARG A 183 20.66 -7.89 -10.39
CA ARG A 183 19.72 -8.56 -11.32
C ARG A 183 19.46 -10.01 -10.95
N SER A 184 20.50 -10.82 -10.74
CA SER A 184 20.37 -12.25 -10.42
C SER A 184 19.65 -12.48 -9.09
N ILE A 185 19.97 -11.67 -8.08
CA ILE A 185 19.33 -11.71 -6.75
C ILE A 185 17.84 -11.37 -6.87
N LEU A 186 17.49 -10.35 -7.66
CA LEU A 186 16.08 -9.95 -7.85
C LEU A 186 15.30 -10.98 -8.66
N VAL A 187 15.88 -11.58 -9.70
CA VAL A 187 15.26 -12.68 -10.45
C VAL A 187 14.90 -13.82 -9.50
N GLU A 188 15.83 -14.24 -8.64
CA GLU A 188 15.59 -15.32 -7.68
C GLU A 188 14.53 -14.93 -6.62
N ARG A 189 14.60 -13.71 -6.09
CA ARG A 189 13.61 -13.18 -5.13
C ARG A 189 12.20 -13.16 -5.73
N ILE A 190 12.07 -12.70 -6.97
CA ILE A 190 10.79 -12.64 -7.68
C ILE A 190 10.27 -14.05 -8.00
N ARG A 191 11.15 -14.96 -8.43
CA ARG A 191 10.81 -16.37 -8.69
C ARG A 191 10.19 -17.01 -7.46
N LYS A 192 10.83 -16.88 -6.29
CA LYS A 192 10.29 -17.36 -5.01
C LYS A 192 8.94 -16.74 -4.67
N LEU A 193 8.78 -15.44 -4.90
CA LEU A 193 7.53 -14.72 -4.63
C LEU A 193 6.37 -15.13 -5.55
N LEU A 194 6.63 -15.39 -6.83
CA LEU A 194 5.60 -15.77 -7.81
C LEU A 194 5.21 -17.26 -7.69
N TYR A 195 6.18 -18.13 -7.45
CA TYR A 195 5.98 -19.59 -7.50
C TYR A 195 5.93 -20.26 -6.13
N TRP A 196 5.93 -19.47 -5.04
CA TRP A 196 5.85 -19.96 -3.66
C TRP A 196 6.92 -21.01 -3.31
N GLU A 197 8.11 -20.87 -3.88
CA GLU A 197 9.24 -21.71 -3.52
C GLU A 197 9.76 -21.30 -2.14
N LYS A 198 9.83 -22.26 -1.22
CA LYS A 198 10.35 -22.03 0.13
C LYS A 198 11.86 -21.80 0.08
N GLU A 199 12.34 -20.95 0.98
CA GLU A 199 13.77 -20.78 1.26
C GLU A 199 14.43 -22.07 1.75
#